data_AF-A0A367M5V1-F1
#
_entry.id   AF-A0A367M5V1-F1
#
_cell.length_a   1.000
_cell.length_b   1.000
_cell.length_c   1.000
_cell.angle_alpha   90.00
_cell.angle_beta   90.00
_cell.angle_gamma   90.00
#
_symmetry.space_group_name_H-M   'P 1'
#
loop_
_entity.id
_entity.type
_entity.pdbx_description
1 polymer ?
#
loop_
_entity_poly.entity_id
_entity_poly.type
_entity_poly.pdbx_seq_one_letter_code
_entity_poly.pdbx_strand_id
1 'polypeptide(L)'
;MRAELNQGLIDFLKASPTPFHATASLARRLEAAGYRRLDERDAWHTETGGRYYVTRNDSSLIAIRLGRRSPLESGFRLVGAHTDSPCLRVKPNPEIARNGFLQLGVEVYGGALFAPWFDRDLSLAGRVTFRANGKLESRLVDFRKAIAVIPNLAIHLNRAANEGWPINAQNELPPIIAQLAPGEAADFRLLLDEQLLREHGITADVVLDYELSFYDTQSAAVVGLNDEFIAGARLDNLLSLSLIHISEPTRLLSLA
;
A
#
# COMPACT_ATOMS: atom_id res chain seq x y z
N MET A 1 13.93 21.62 10.92
CA MET A 1 14.69 20.41 10.49
C MET A 1 14.02 19.10 10.92
N ARG A 2 13.88 18.76 12.22
CA ARG A 2 13.20 17.51 12.65
C ARG A 2 11.71 17.46 12.27
N ALA A 3 10.96 18.53 12.54
CA ALA A 3 9.53 18.60 12.24
C ALA A 3 9.22 18.42 10.74
N GLU A 4 10.09 18.93 9.86
CA GLU A 4 9.96 18.81 8.41
C GLU A 4 10.18 17.37 7.91
N LEU A 5 11.16 16.65 8.48
CA LEU A 5 11.35 15.23 8.20
C LEU A 5 10.16 14.40 8.69
N ASN A 6 9.66 14.69 9.90
CA ASN A 6 8.50 14.01 10.45
C ASN A 6 7.25 14.23 9.60
N GLN A 7 7.01 15.47 9.14
CA GLN A 7 5.91 15.77 8.24
C GLN A 7 6.08 15.05 6.89
N GLY A 8 7.30 15.05 6.33
CA GLY A 8 7.60 14.35 5.09
C GLY A 8 7.41 12.82 5.17
N LEU A 9 7.61 12.23 6.35
CA LEU A 9 7.26 10.84 6.67
C LEU A 9 5.74 10.65 6.73
N ILE A 10 5.01 11.51 7.46
CA ILE A 10 3.56 11.43 7.59
C ILE A 10 2.89 11.49 6.21
N ASP A 11 3.34 12.41 5.36
CA ASP A 11 2.85 12.56 3.99
C ASP A 11 3.21 11.34 3.13
N PHE A 12 4.41 10.77 3.33
CA PHE A 12 4.82 9.54 2.63
C PHE A 12 3.94 8.35 3.00
N LEU A 13 3.68 8.13 4.30
CA LEU A 13 2.81 7.06 4.80
C LEU A 13 1.38 7.22 4.28
N LYS A 14 0.87 8.45 4.24
CA LYS A 14 -0.48 8.75 3.73
C LYS A 14 -0.60 8.47 2.23
N ALA A 15 0.41 8.82 1.44
CA ALA A 15 0.45 8.56 0.01
C ALA A 15 0.81 7.12 -0.36
N SER A 16 1.07 6.25 0.62
CA SER A 16 1.60 4.90 0.42
C SER A 16 0.80 3.84 1.19
N PRO A 17 -0.51 3.67 0.91
CA PRO A 17 -1.33 2.66 1.57
C PRO A 17 -0.93 1.21 1.20
N THR A 18 -0.27 1.00 0.06
CA THR A 18 0.17 -0.33 -0.43
C THR A 18 1.61 -0.29 -0.97
N PRO A 19 2.26 -1.45 -1.19
CA PRO A 19 3.61 -1.50 -1.80
C PRO A 19 3.69 -0.80 -3.16
N PHE A 20 2.62 -0.88 -3.94
CA PHE A 20 2.52 -0.22 -5.24
C PHE A 20 2.51 1.31 -5.10
N HIS A 21 1.73 1.82 -4.15
CA HIS A 21 1.67 3.25 -3.87
C HIS A 21 2.97 3.77 -3.23
N ALA A 22 3.63 2.96 -2.38
CA ALA A 22 4.94 3.26 -1.82
C ALA A 22 5.99 3.41 -2.93
N THR A 23 6.04 2.44 -3.85
CA THR A 23 6.92 2.47 -5.02
C THR A 23 6.64 3.66 -5.93
N ALA A 24 5.36 3.95 -6.20
CA ALA A 24 4.97 5.12 -6.99
C ALA A 24 5.35 6.45 -6.31
N SER A 25 5.18 6.55 -4.98
CA SER A 25 5.59 7.72 -4.19
C SER A 25 7.11 7.91 -4.19
N LEU A 26 7.89 6.83 -4.08
CA LEU A 26 9.35 6.88 -4.19
C LEU A 26 9.80 7.28 -5.60
N ALA A 27 9.19 6.70 -6.64
CA ALA A 27 9.48 7.06 -8.03
C ALA A 27 9.26 8.56 -8.29
N ARG A 28 8.11 9.12 -7.87
CA ARG A 28 7.84 10.56 -8.01
C ARG A 28 8.88 11.42 -7.29
N ARG A 29 9.30 11.04 -6.09
CA ARG A 29 10.34 11.75 -5.34
C ARG A 29 11.72 11.67 -6.03
N LEU A 30 12.05 10.53 -6.63
CA LEU A 30 13.29 10.32 -7.38
C LEU A 30 13.31 11.12 -8.68
N GLU A 31 12.22 11.08 -9.45
CA GLU A 31 12.06 11.87 -10.69
C GLU A 31 12.18 13.38 -10.41
N ALA A 32 11.51 13.87 -9.36
CA ALA A 32 11.63 15.27 -8.93
C ALA A 32 13.07 15.65 -8.53
N ALA A 33 13.90 14.69 -8.13
CA ALA A 33 15.31 14.86 -7.82
C ALA A 33 16.25 14.61 -9.02
N GLY A 34 15.69 14.46 -10.24
CA GLY A 34 16.45 14.29 -11.47
C GLY A 34 16.94 12.86 -11.74
N TYR A 35 16.34 11.85 -11.11
CA TYR A 35 16.59 10.46 -11.46
C TYR A 35 15.81 10.06 -12.71
N ARG A 36 16.47 9.36 -13.62
CA ARG A 36 15.85 8.83 -14.84
C ARG A 36 15.34 7.41 -14.62
N ARG A 37 14.08 7.14 -14.96
CA ARG A 37 13.55 5.78 -14.98
C ARG A 37 14.26 4.95 -16.05
N LEU A 38 14.68 3.74 -15.68
CA LEU A 38 15.12 2.69 -16.58
C LEU A 38 14.04 1.61 -16.66
N ASP A 39 13.93 0.98 -17.81
CA ASP A 39 13.07 -0.17 -18.02
C ASP A 39 13.93 -1.44 -18.14
N GLU A 40 13.60 -2.50 -17.40
CA GLU A 40 14.38 -3.74 -17.38
C GLU A 40 14.42 -4.48 -18.72
N ARG A 41 13.55 -4.12 -19.67
CA ARG A 41 13.51 -4.72 -21.01
C ARG A 41 14.49 -4.06 -21.98
N ASP A 42 14.94 -2.84 -21.68
CA ASP A 42 15.78 -2.05 -22.56
C ASP A 42 17.28 -2.27 -22.27
N ALA A 43 18.12 -2.09 -23.28
CA ALA A 43 19.55 -1.96 -23.08
C ALA A 43 19.87 -0.63 -22.38
N TRP A 44 20.56 -0.69 -21.24
CA TRP A 44 20.86 0.50 -20.45
C TRP A 44 22.15 1.18 -20.89
N HIS A 45 22.03 2.46 -21.22
CA HIS A 45 23.18 3.36 -21.38
C HIS A 45 23.29 4.21 -20.11
N THR A 46 24.32 3.96 -19.31
CA THR A 46 24.56 4.64 -18.03
C THR A 46 25.93 5.30 -18.02
N GLU A 47 26.05 6.39 -17.29
CA GLU A 47 27.26 7.22 -17.22
C GLU A 47 27.62 7.62 -15.79
N THR A 48 28.90 7.96 -15.60
CA THR A 48 29.44 8.51 -14.35
C THR A 48 28.66 9.75 -13.91
N GLY A 49 28.27 9.81 -12.63
CA GLY A 49 27.44 10.89 -12.10
C GLY A 49 25.94 10.74 -12.36
N GLY A 50 25.54 9.77 -13.19
CA GLY A 50 24.16 9.51 -13.54
C GLY A 50 23.29 9.05 -12.36
N ARG A 51 21.99 9.37 -12.45
CA ARG A 51 20.95 9.05 -11.46
C ARG A 51 19.84 8.27 -12.15
N TYR A 52 19.59 7.07 -11.67
CA TYR A 52 18.66 6.15 -12.30
C TYR A 52 17.78 5.47 -11.27
N TYR A 53 16.59 5.06 -11.66
CA TYR A 53 15.85 4.09 -10.88
C TYR A 53 15.13 3.11 -11.80
N VAL A 54 14.85 1.92 -11.28
CA VAL A 54 14.15 0.87 -12.00
C VAL A 54 13.11 0.27 -11.07
N THR A 55 11.96 -0.12 -11.61
CA THR A 55 10.91 -0.82 -10.87
C THR A 55 10.71 -2.21 -11.43
N ARG A 56 10.33 -3.14 -10.56
CA ARG A 56 9.86 -4.47 -10.93
C ARG A 56 8.53 -4.73 -10.25
N ASN A 57 7.56 -5.27 -11.00
CA ASN A 57 6.17 -5.47 -10.58
C ASN A 57 5.45 -4.18 -10.12
N ASP A 58 6.08 -3.01 -10.29
CA ASP A 58 5.66 -1.73 -9.69
C ASP A 58 5.49 -1.76 -8.16
N SER A 59 6.01 -2.79 -7.48
CA SER A 59 6.00 -2.93 -6.02
C SER A 59 7.38 -2.91 -5.38
N SER A 60 8.44 -3.11 -6.17
CA SER A 60 9.83 -3.03 -5.75
C SER A 60 10.57 -2.01 -6.61
N LEU A 61 11.52 -1.29 -6.02
CA LEU A 61 12.26 -0.22 -6.69
C LEU A 61 13.74 -0.24 -6.31
N ILE A 62 14.60 -0.06 -7.30
CA ILE A 62 16.04 0.14 -7.07
C ILE A 62 16.41 1.52 -7.57
N ALA A 63 17.00 2.35 -6.71
CA ALA A 63 17.54 3.66 -7.12
C ALA A 63 19.08 3.64 -7.10
N ILE A 64 19.69 4.22 -8.11
CA ILE A 64 21.09 4.08 -8.44
C ILE A 64 21.67 5.47 -8.65
N ARG A 65 22.70 5.82 -7.90
CA ARG A 65 23.52 7.00 -8.15
C ARG A 65 24.95 6.56 -8.45
N LEU A 66 25.37 6.67 -9.70
CA LEU A 66 26.72 6.30 -10.11
C LEU A 66 27.70 7.38 -9.66
N GLY A 67 28.67 6.99 -8.84
CA GLY A 67 29.73 7.87 -8.37
C GLY A 67 30.76 8.20 -9.46
N ARG A 68 31.83 8.91 -9.08
CA ARG A 68 32.94 9.24 -9.98
C ARG A 68 33.89 8.07 -10.23
N ARG A 69 34.09 7.22 -9.22
CA ARG A 69 34.92 6.01 -9.32
C ARG A 69 34.06 4.85 -9.79
N SER A 70 34.64 3.94 -10.57
CA SER A 70 33.94 2.75 -11.02
C SER A 70 33.53 1.88 -9.81
N PRO A 71 32.40 1.17 -9.89
CA PRO A 71 32.02 0.23 -8.83
C PRO A 71 33.01 -0.92 -8.66
N LEU A 72 33.75 -1.29 -9.70
CA LEU A 72 34.79 -2.32 -9.63
C LEU A 72 35.90 -1.95 -8.63
N GLU A 73 36.30 -0.68 -8.62
CA GLU A 73 37.37 -0.18 -7.76
C GLU A 73 36.87 0.31 -6.39
N SER A 74 35.61 0.76 -6.30
CA SER A 74 35.11 1.45 -5.11
C SER A 74 33.94 0.76 -4.40
N GLY A 75 33.46 -0.35 -4.96
CA GLY A 75 32.30 -1.09 -4.51
C GLY A 75 31.01 -0.28 -4.58
N PHE A 76 29.99 -0.79 -3.88
CA PHE A 76 28.70 -0.13 -3.71
C PHE A 76 28.50 0.29 -2.25
N ARG A 77 27.59 1.22 -2.02
CA ARG A 77 27.04 1.52 -0.69
C ARG A 77 25.55 1.23 -0.78
N LEU A 78 25.14 0.09 -0.23
CA LEU A 78 23.77 -0.38 -0.36
C LEU A 78 22.97 -0.05 0.89
N VAL A 79 21.76 0.48 0.70
CA VAL A 79 20.74 0.54 1.74
C VAL A 79 19.56 -0.33 1.30
N GLY A 80 19.20 -1.27 2.16
CA GLY A 80 18.07 -2.18 1.96
C GLY A 80 16.92 -1.83 2.90
N ALA A 81 15.71 -1.86 2.36
CA ALA A 81 14.44 -1.76 3.07
C ALA A 81 13.37 -2.46 2.23
N HIS A 82 12.13 -2.54 2.73
CA HIS A 82 11.02 -3.19 2.01
C HIS A 82 9.79 -2.29 1.97
N THR A 83 8.99 -2.45 0.91
CA THR A 83 7.83 -1.60 0.59
C THR A 83 6.52 -2.11 1.19
N ASP A 84 6.51 -3.33 1.69
CA ASP A 84 5.35 -3.99 2.23
C ASP A 84 5.24 -3.91 3.75
N SER A 85 4.03 -4.14 4.23
CA SER A 85 3.70 -4.23 5.64
C SER A 85 2.60 -5.30 5.81
N PRO A 86 2.52 -5.97 6.97
CA PRO A 86 1.41 -6.87 7.26
C PRO A 86 0.05 -6.19 7.09
N CYS A 87 -0.88 -6.83 6.38
CA CYS A 87 -2.19 -6.27 6.07
C CYS A 87 -3.26 -7.32 5.77
N LEU A 88 -4.50 -6.87 5.54
CA LEU A 88 -5.59 -7.69 5.05
C LEU A 88 -5.81 -7.42 3.57
N ARG A 89 -5.65 -8.45 2.74
CA ARG A 89 -5.83 -8.37 1.27
C ARG A 89 -7.15 -8.96 0.84
N VAL A 90 -7.79 -8.38 -0.17
CA VAL A 90 -9.07 -8.88 -0.70
C VAL A 90 -8.85 -10.17 -1.49
N LYS A 91 -9.68 -11.20 -1.24
CA LYS A 91 -9.64 -12.47 -1.99
C LYS A 91 -10.07 -12.30 -3.46
N PRO A 92 -9.69 -13.21 -4.38
CA PRO A 92 -10.11 -13.14 -5.79
C PRO A 92 -11.62 -13.30 -6.04
N ASN A 93 -12.32 -14.02 -5.14
CA ASN A 93 -13.78 -14.13 -5.08
C ASN A 93 -14.26 -13.72 -3.67
N PRO A 94 -14.38 -12.40 -3.42
CA PRO A 94 -14.47 -11.88 -2.07
C PRO A 94 -15.89 -11.70 -1.56
N GLU A 95 -16.90 -11.69 -2.42
CA GLU A 95 -18.26 -11.32 -2.02
C GLU A 95 -18.84 -12.31 -1.01
N ILE A 96 -19.15 -11.81 0.19
CA ILE A 96 -19.85 -12.54 1.24
C ILE A 96 -21.11 -11.75 1.57
N ALA A 97 -22.27 -12.28 1.19
CA ALA A 97 -23.57 -11.70 1.51
C ALA A 97 -24.23 -12.48 2.66
N ARG A 98 -24.39 -11.84 3.82
CA ARG A 98 -25.09 -12.45 4.98
C ARG A 98 -25.71 -11.40 5.88
N ASN A 99 -26.86 -11.71 6.45
CA ASN A 99 -27.58 -10.83 7.39
C ASN A 99 -27.84 -9.41 6.85
N GLY A 100 -28.04 -9.26 5.54
CA GLY A 100 -28.24 -7.96 4.89
C GLY A 100 -26.97 -7.14 4.66
N PHE A 101 -25.79 -7.68 4.96
CA PHE A 101 -24.51 -7.01 4.75
C PHE A 101 -23.75 -7.60 3.56
N LEU A 102 -23.03 -6.73 2.85
CA LEU A 102 -21.94 -7.11 1.96
C LEU A 102 -20.62 -7.02 2.73
N GLN A 103 -19.92 -8.13 2.81
CA GLN A 103 -18.56 -8.24 3.30
C GLN A 103 -17.61 -8.65 2.18
N LEU A 104 -16.32 -8.33 2.35
CA LEU A 104 -15.26 -8.86 1.49
C LEU A 104 -14.43 -9.89 2.27
N GLY A 105 -14.32 -11.10 1.74
CA GLY A 105 -13.39 -12.11 2.22
C GLY A 105 -11.95 -11.64 2.05
N VAL A 106 -11.14 -11.85 3.09
CA VAL A 106 -9.75 -11.38 3.13
C VAL A 106 -8.75 -12.50 3.39
N GLU A 107 -7.53 -12.29 2.92
CA GLU A 107 -6.32 -13.03 3.27
C GLU A 107 -5.45 -12.18 4.19
N VAL A 108 -4.82 -12.82 5.17
CA VAL A 108 -3.80 -12.17 6.00
C VAL A 108 -2.48 -12.22 5.24
N TYR A 109 -1.93 -11.05 4.94
CA TYR A 109 -0.59 -10.91 4.39
C TYR A 109 0.40 -10.58 5.51
N GLY A 110 1.46 -11.40 5.65
CA GLY A 110 2.47 -11.25 6.70
C GLY A 110 1.98 -11.62 8.10
N GLY A 111 2.82 -11.36 9.11
CA GLY A 111 2.53 -11.65 10.52
C GLY A 111 1.73 -10.55 11.21
N ALA A 112 0.52 -10.24 10.72
CA ALA A 112 -0.30 -9.16 11.24
C ALA A 112 -0.79 -9.45 12.68
N LEU A 113 -0.77 -8.42 13.54
CA LEU A 113 -1.56 -8.44 14.78
C LEU A 113 -3.03 -8.20 14.41
N PHE A 114 -3.92 -9.14 14.71
CA PHE A 114 -5.32 -9.08 14.24
C PHE A 114 -6.18 -8.08 15.01
N ALA A 115 -6.11 -8.11 16.34
CA ALA A 115 -6.97 -7.28 17.19
C ALA A 115 -6.96 -5.77 16.83
N PRO A 116 -5.81 -5.14 16.50
CA PRO A 116 -5.79 -3.73 16.09
C PRO A 116 -6.52 -3.38 14.78
N TRP A 117 -6.89 -4.36 13.95
CA TRP A 117 -7.68 -4.14 12.74
C TRP A 117 -9.18 -3.98 13.01
N PHE A 118 -9.65 -4.43 14.17
CA PHE A 118 -11.04 -4.27 14.57
C PHE A 118 -11.35 -2.82 14.92
N ASP A 119 -12.58 -2.40 14.67
CA ASP A 119 -13.12 -1.07 14.98
C ASP A 119 -12.29 0.09 14.42
N ARG A 120 -11.68 -0.13 13.25
CA ARG A 120 -10.97 0.89 12.48
C ARG A 120 -11.79 1.35 11.28
N ASP A 121 -11.64 2.63 10.95
CA ASP A 121 -12.17 3.23 9.73
C ASP A 121 -11.25 2.85 8.56
N LEU A 122 -11.59 1.75 7.88
CA LEU A 122 -10.76 1.18 6.83
C LEU A 122 -11.17 1.72 5.45
N SER A 123 -10.16 1.99 4.63
CA SER A 123 -10.29 2.18 3.18
C SER A 123 -9.56 1.05 2.46
N LEU A 124 -9.61 1.05 1.14
CA LEU A 124 -9.04 0.04 0.27
C LEU A 124 -8.20 0.70 -0.82
N ALA A 125 -7.03 0.15 -1.09
CA ALA A 125 -6.17 0.62 -2.18
C ALA A 125 -5.38 -0.54 -2.77
N GLY A 126 -4.84 -0.36 -3.98
CA GLY A 126 -3.92 -1.31 -4.59
C GLY A 126 -3.93 -1.25 -6.10
N ARG A 127 -3.62 -2.38 -6.74
CA ARG A 127 -3.56 -2.50 -8.19
C ARG A 127 -4.79 -3.23 -8.71
N VAL A 128 -5.39 -2.72 -9.78
CA VAL A 128 -6.45 -3.37 -10.56
C VAL A 128 -5.90 -3.66 -11.95
N THR A 129 -6.06 -4.90 -12.42
CA THR A 129 -5.71 -5.34 -13.75
C THR A 129 -6.97 -5.64 -14.54
N PHE A 130 -7.11 -5.00 -15.69
CA PHE A 130 -8.33 -4.99 -16.47
C PHE A 130 -8.03 -4.99 -17.96
N ARG A 131 -9.05 -5.24 -18.78
CA ARG A 131 -8.98 -5.04 -20.22
C ARG A 131 -9.75 -3.79 -20.60
N ALA A 132 -9.16 -2.92 -21.42
CA ALA A 132 -9.85 -1.77 -22.02
C ALA A 132 -9.44 -1.66 -23.48
N ASN A 133 -10.40 -1.47 -24.38
CA ASN A 133 -10.15 -1.44 -25.82
C ASN A 133 -9.35 -2.67 -26.32
N GLY A 134 -9.62 -3.85 -25.75
CA GLY A 134 -8.94 -5.09 -26.09
C GLY A 134 -7.50 -5.24 -25.57
N LYS A 135 -6.96 -4.26 -24.82
CA LYS A 135 -5.61 -4.30 -24.24
C LYS A 135 -5.63 -4.59 -22.75
N LEU A 136 -4.67 -5.39 -22.29
CA LEU A 136 -4.45 -5.63 -20.87
C LEU A 136 -3.71 -4.44 -20.26
N GLU A 137 -4.27 -3.87 -19.20
CA GLU A 137 -3.71 -2.74 -18.48
C GLU A 137 -3.82 -2.93 -16.97
N SER A 138 -3.01 -2.19 -16.22
CA SER A 138 -3.14 -2.07 -14.77
C SER A 138 -3.15 -0.62 -14.34
N ARG A 139 -3.94 -0.29 -13.31
CA ARG A 139 -3.94 1.02 -12.65
C ARG A 139 -3.96 0.86 -11.14
N LEU A 140 -3.40 1.86 -10.45
CA LEU A 140 -3.56 1.97 -9.02
C LEU A 140 -4.91 2.63 -8.71
N VAL A 141 -5.61 2.10 -7.72
CA VAL A 141 -6.82 2.70 -7.16
C VAL A 141 -6.63 2.91 -5.66
N ASP A 142 -7.25 3.96 -5.14
CA ASP A 142 -7.33 4.26 -3.72
C ASP A 142 -8.69 4.90 -3.42
N PHE A 143 -9.57 4.13 -2.77
CA PHE A 143 -10.91 4.59 -2.42
C PHE A 143 -10.92 5.82 -1.51
N ARG A 144 -9.85 6.03 -0.72
CA ARG A 144 -9.62 7.11 0.25
C ARG A 144 -10.63 7.24 1.39
N LYS A 145 -11.92 7.27 1.06
CA LYS A 145 -13.02 7.28 2.01
C LYS A 145 -12.98 6.01 2.86
N ALA A 146 -13.28 6.14 4.15
CA ALA A 146 -13.54 4.99 5.00
C ALA A 146 -14.80 4.28 4.50
N ILE A 147 -14.61 3.14 3.84
CA ILE A 147 -15.67 2.33 3.20
C ILE A 147 -15.85 0.99 3.88
N ALA A 148 -15.04 0.66 4.88
CA ALA A 148 -15.03 -0.65 5.50
C ALA A 148 -14.77 -0.58 7.01
N VAL A 149 -15.30 -1.56 7.73
CA VAL A 149 -15.05 -1.76 9.16
C VAL A 149 -15.08 -3.26 9.50
N ILE A 150 -14.20 -3.69 10.41
CA ILE A 150 -14.25 -5.02 11.03
C ILE A 150 -14.76 -4.82 12.46
N PRO A 151 -16.07 -4.97 12.74
CA PRO A 151 -16.60 -4.67 14.06
C PRO A 151 -16.23 -5.75 15.08
N ASN A 152 -15.83 -5.35 16.29
CA ASN A 152 -15.76 -6.28 17.42
C ASN A 152 -17.16 -6.81 17.77
N LEU A 153 -17.19 -8.03 18.32
CA LEU A 153 -18.38 -8.51 19.01
C LEU A 153 -18.52 -7.78 20.36
N ALA A 154 -19.72 -7.27 20.65
CA ALA A 154 -19.99 -6.60 21.91
C ALA A 154 -19.64 -7.48 23.12
N ILE A 155 -18.97 -6.91 24.13
CA ILE A 155 -18.54 -7.65 25.34
C ILE A 155 -19.70 -8.33 26.08
N HIS A 156 -20.93 -7.81 25.98
CA HIS A 156 -22.13 -8.44 26.55
C HIS A 156 -22.39 -9.84 25.97
N LEU A 157 -21.98 -10.06 24.71
CA LEU A 157 -22.08 -11.32 23.97
C LEU A 157 -20.76 -12.11 23.94
N ASN A 158 -19.65 -11.50 24.40
CA ASN A 158 -18.36 -12.15 24.63
C ASN A 158 -17.78 -11.70 25.98
N ARG A 159 -18.33 -12.23 27.09
CA ARG A 159 -18.04 -11.72 28.44
C ARG A 159 -16.58 -11.91 28.88
N ALA A 160 -15.91 -12.91 28.33
CA ALA A 160 -14.50 -13.21 28.61
C ALA A 160 -13.55 -12.57 27.58
N ALA A 161 -13.99 -11.60 26.76
CA ALA A 161 -13.16 -10.98 25.72
C ALA A 161 -11.80 -10.47 26.24
N ASN A 162 -11.79 -9.93 27.46
CA ASN A 162 -10.58 -9.40 28.10
C ASN A 162 -9.57 -10.49 28.55
N GLU A 163 -9.99 -11.76 28.61
CA GLU A 163 -9.10 -12.91 28.86
C GLU A 163 -8.38 -13.35 27.58
N GLY A 164 -8.81 -12.83 26.42
CA GLY A 164 -8.29 -13.17 25.10
C GLY A 164 -8.96 -14.41 24.50
N TRP A 165 -8.99 -14.46 23.17
CA TRP A 165 -9.43 -15.63 22.41
C TRP A 165 -8.61 -15.76 21.12
N PRO A 166 -8.52 -16.96 20.53
CA PRO A 166 -7.87 -17.14 19.24
C PRO A 166 -8.75 -16.55 18.13
N ILE A 167 -8.51 -15.30 17.76
CA ILE A 167 -9.21 -14.63 16.65
C ILE A 167 -9.07 -15.46 15.38
N ASN A 168 -10.19 -15.91 14.83
CA ASN A 168 -10.22 -16.70 13.62
C ASN A 168 -10.22 -15.80 12.37
N ALA A 169 -9.11 -15.78 11.64
CA ALA A 169 -8.93 -14.93 10.46
C ALA A 169 -10.01 -15.12 9.38
N GLN A 170 -10.46 -16.36 9.16
CA GLN A 170 -11.46 -16.66 8.13
C GLN A 170 -12.86 -16.17 8.51
N ASN A 171 -13.21 -16.22 9.79
CA ASN A 171 -14.57 -15.96 10.28
C ASN A 171 -14.78 -14.52 10.76
N GLU A 172 -13.73 -13.91 11.34
CA GLU A 172 -13.84 -12.67 12.12
C GLU A 172 -13.21 -11.45 11.42
N LEU A 173 -12.32 -11.64 10.44
CA LEU A 173 -11.67 -10.53 9.72
C LEU A 173 -12.34 -10.00 8.45
N PRO A 174 -13.31 -10.69 7.79
CA PRO A 174 -13.99 -10.10 6.62
C PRO A 174 -14.65 -8.74 6.96
N PRO A 175 -14.21 -7.61 6.38
CA PRO A 175 -14.78 -6.30 6.68
C PRO A 175 -16.17 -6.16 6.08
N ILE A 176 -17.07 -5.44 6.76
CA ILE A 176 -18.35 -4.99 6.22
C ILE A 176 -18.10 -3.73 5.40
N ILE A 177 -18.66 -3.67 4.18
CA ILE A 177 -18.49 -2.51 3.28
C ILE A 177 -19.82 -1.83 2.89
N ALA A 178 -20.93 -2.56 2.95
CA ALA A 178 -22.24 -2.03 2.57
C ALA A 178 -23.39 -2.86 3.17
N GLN A 179 -24.60 -2.34 3.07
CA GLN A 179 -25.85 -3.10 3.20
C GLN A 179 -26.39 -3.43 1.81
N LEU A 180 -27.07 -4.57 1.69
CA LEU A 180 -27.72 -5.00 0.45
C LEU A 180 -29.25 -4.97 0.62
N ALA A 181 -29.94 -4.42 -0.38
CA ALA A 181 -31.39 -4.54 -0.46
C ALA A 181 -31.83 -5.98 -0.79
N PRO A 182 -33.07 -6.38 -0.48
CA PRO A 182 -33.59 -7.70 -0.84
C PRO A 182 -33.50 -7.96 -2.36
N GLY A 183 -32.78 -9.01 -2.76
CA GLY A 183 -32.60 -9.39 -4.16
C GLY A 183 -31.52 -8.62 -4.91
N GLU A 184 -30.81 -7.69 -4.26
CA GLU A 184 -29.66 -6.99 -4.84
C GLU A 184 -28.45 -7.92 -4.95
N ALA A 185 -27.84 -7.98 -6.13
CA ALA A 185 -26.60 -8.72 -6.36
C ALA A 185 -25.39 -7.85 -5.98
N ALA A 186 -24.38 -8.46 -5.38
CA ALA A 186 -23.10 -7.82 -5.13
C ALA A 186 -22.09 -8.22 -6.21
N ASP A 187 -21.46 -7.22 -6.84
CA ASP A 187 -20.37 -7.42 -7.79
C ASP A 187 -19.22 -6.46 -7.44
N PHE A 188 -18.18 -6.99 -6.81
CA PHE A 188 -17.03 -6.19 -6.40
C PHE A 188 -16.21 -5.72 -7.62
N ARG A 189 -16.19 -6.48 -8.71
CA ARG A 189 -15.48 -6.10 -9.94
C ARG A 189 -16.16 -4.91 -10.62
N LEU A 190 -17.48 -4.83 -10.58
CA LEU A 190 -18.22 -3.64 -11.03
C LEU A 190 -17.87 -2.40 -10.19
N LEU A 191 -17.79 -2.55 -8.86
CA LEU A 191 -17.37 -1.48 -7.96
C LEU A 191 -15.95 -0.96 -8.30
N LEU A 192 -15.03 -1.87 -8.66
CA LEU A 192 -13.69 -1.49 -9.13
C LEU A 192 -13.71 -0.77 -10.48
N ASP A 193 -14.56 -1.18 -11.42
CA ASP A 193 -14.72 -0.48 -12.70
C ASP A 193 -15.20 0.96 -12.49
N GLU A 194 -16.19 1.16 -11.60
CA GLU A 194 -16.61 2.52 -11.25
C GLU A 194 -15.49 3.34 -10.59
N GLN A 195 -14.62 2.69 -9.78
CA GLN A 195 -13.49 3.38 -9.18
C GLN A 195 -12.43 3.78 -10.22
N LEU A 196 -12.18 2.92 -11.21
CA LEU A 196 -11.33 3.26 -12.36
C LEU A 196 -11.89 4.45 -13.13
N LEU A 197 -13.21 4.50 -13.33
CA LEU A 197 -13.88 5.62 -13.98
C LEU A 197 -13.73 6.91 -13.16
N ARG A 198 -13.97 6.85 -11.84
CA ARG A 198 -13.88 8.01 -10.94
C ARG A 198 -12.47 8.60 -10.85
N GLU A 199 -11.44 7.76 -10.74
CA GLU A 199 -10.06 8.22 -10.55
C GLU A 199 -9.33 8.52 -11.86
N HIS A 200 -9.57 7.75 -12.91
CA HIS A 200 -8.76 7.77 -14.13
C HIS A 200 -9.56 8.11 -15.40
N GLY A 201 -10.89 8.22 -15.31
CA GLY A 201 -11.74 8.40 -16.48
C GLY A 201 -11.74 7.18 -17.41
N ILE A 202 -11.45 5.99 -16.88
CA ILE A 202 -11.35 4.73 -17.64
C ILE A 202 -12.58 3.88 -17.36
N THR A 203 -13.26 3.45 -18.41
CA THR A 203 -14.25 2.36 -18.35
C THR A 203 -13.60 1.10 -18.90
N ALA A 204 -13.55 0.04 -18.11
CA ALA A 204 -12.99 -1.23 -18.54
C ALA A 204 -14.01 -2.02 -19.37
N ASP A 205 -13.51 -2.82 -20.33
CA ASP A 205 -14.30 -3.87 -20.97
C ASP A 205 -14.63 -4.96 -19.91
N VAL A 206 -13.67 -5.24 -19.03
CA VAL A 206 -13.78 -6.18 -17.91
C VAL A 206 -12.65 -5.95 -16.91
N VAL A 207 -12.97 -5.94 -15.63
CA VAL A 207 -11.99 -6.07 -14.55
C VAL A 207 -11.65 -7.54 -14.36
N LEU A 208 -10.38 -7.90 -14.54
CA LEU A 208 -9.93 -9.29 -14.53
C LEU A 208 -9.56 -9.71 -13.10
N ASP A 209 -8.57 -9.03 -12.53
CA ASP A 209 -7.98 -9.35 -11.23
C ASP A 209 -7.46 -8.10 -10.54
N TYR A 210 -7.09 -8.26 -9.27
CA TYR A 210 -6.64 -7.16 -8.43
C TYR A 210 -5.77 -7.65 -7.27
N GLU A 211 -4.96 -6.73 -6.75
CA GLU A 211 -4.20 -6.88 -5.52
C GLU A 211 -4.47 -5.67 -4.64
N LEU A 212 -5.44 -5.81 -3.73
CA LEU A 212 -5.95 -4.71 -2.90
C LEU A 212 -5.75 -5.02 -1.43
N SER A 213 -5.28 -4.01 -0.69
CA SER A 213 -5.04 -4.06 0.75
C SER A 213 -5.95 -3.08 1.46
N PHE A 214 -6.62 -3.54 2.51
CA PHE A 214 -7.26 -2.63 3.45
C PHE A 214 -6.20 -1.83 4.21
N TYR A 215 -6.52 -0.59 4.55
CA TYR A 215 -5.65 0.27 5.33
C TYR A 215 -6.46 1.23 6.22
N ASP A 216 -5.90 1.59 7.37
CA ASP A 216 -6.49 2.58 8.28
C ASP A 216 -6.46 3.98 7.64
N THR A 217 -7.62 4.64 7.59
CA THR A 217 -7.75 6.00 7.06
C THR A 217 -7.16 7.04 8.00
N GLN A 218 -6.99 6.72 9.29
CA GLN A 218 -6.31 7.58 10.26
C GLN A 218 -4.87 7.85 9.80
N SER A 219 -4.55 9.12 9.58
CA SER A 219 -3.20 9.55 9.21
C SER A 219 -2.22 9.30 10.36
N ALA A 220 -0.94 9.09 10.03
CA ALA A 220 0.11 9.14 11.03
C ALA A 220 0.18 10.53 11.68
N ALA A 221 0.54 10.58 12.96
CA ALA A 221 0.60 11.81 13.73
C ALA A 221 1.76 11.80 14.74
N VAL A 222 2.26 12.99 15.06
CA VAL A 222 3.14 13.19 16.21
C VAL A 222 2.28 13.15 17.48
N VAL A 223 2.73 12.42 18.50
CA VAL A 223 2.02 12.24 19.77
C VAL A 223 3.01 12.26 20.94
N GLY A 224 2.53 12.52 22.16
CA GLY A 224 3.35 12.63 23.37
C GLY A 224 3.15 13.99 24.05
N LEU A 225 3.47 14.07 25.34
CA LEU A 225 3.31 15.31 26.12
C LEU A 225 4.18 16.44 25.54
N ASN A 226 5.33 16.08 24.96
CA ASN A 226 6.29 17.00 24.35
C ASN A 226 6.63 16.58 22.92
N ASP A 227 5.67 16.02 22.18
CA ASP A 227 5.80 15.64 20.77
C ASP A 227 6.93 14.62 20.50
N GLU A 228 7.13 13.66 21.42
CA GLU A 228 8.26 12.74 21.38
C GLU A 228 8.12 11.57 20.40
N PHE A 229 6.89 11.21 20.02
CA PHE A 229 6.60 9.98 19.29
C PHE A 229 5.88 10.24 17.96
N ILE A 230 5.95 9.25 17.07
CA ILE A 230 5.12 9.19 15.86
C ILE A 230 4.32 7.89 15.90
N ALA A 231 3.00 8.01 15.77
CA ALA A 231 2.10 6.88 15.67
C ALA A 231 1.50 6.84 14.26
N GLY A 232 1.52 5.67 13.63
CA GLY A 232 0.95 5.48 12.30
C GLY A 232 1.12 4.06 11.78
N ALA A 233 0.24 3.65 10.87
CA ALA A 233 0.37 2.37 10.18
C ALA A 233 1.61 2.35 9.27
N ARG A 234 2.16 1.15 9.04
CA ARG A 234 3.24 0.88 8.07
C ARG A 234 4.58 1.57 8.35
N LEU A 235 4.82 2.04 9.58
CA LEU A 235 6.15 2.50 9.99
C LEU A 235 7.21 1.42 9.71
N ASP A 236 6.88 0.17 10.03
CA ASP A 236 7.58 -1.00 9.51
C ASP A 236 7.16 -1.30 8.06
N ASN A 237 7.97 -1.04 7.03
CA ASN A 237 9.31 -0.40 7.07
C ASN A 237 9.39 0.86 6.21
N LEU A 238 8.24 1.50 5.96
CA LEU A 238 8.17 2.74 5.19
C LEU A 238 8.91 3.90 5.89
N LEU A 239 9.11 3.81 7.21
CA LEU A 239 9.98 4.72 7.94
C LEU A 239 11.40 4.70 7.36
N SER A 240 12.02 3.52 7.24
CA SER A 240 13.38 3.41 6.69
C SER A 240 13.44 3.92 5.25
N LEU A 241 12.41 3.65 4.45
CA LEU A 241 12.29 4.20 3.08
C LEU A 241 12.28 5.71 3.05
N SER A 242 11.55 6.34 3.96
CA SER A 242 11.42 7.80 4.01
C SER A 242 12.74 8.51 4.37
N LEU A 243 13.60 7.84 5.16
CA LEU A 243 14.87 8.38 5.65
C LEU A 243 16.00 8.26 4.63
N ILE A 244 15.78 7.55 3.54
CA ILE A 244 16.75 7.44 2.46
C ILE A 244 16.82 8.80 1.74
N HIS A 245 17.84 9.58 2.08
CA HIS A 245 18.10 10.85 1.44
C HIS A 245 18.50 10.69 -0.03
N ILE A 246 17.64 11.21 -0.90
CA ILE A 246 17.83 11.26 -2.36
C ILE A 246 18.98 12.25 -2.75
N SER A 247 19.43 13.09 -1.81
CA SER A 247 20.44 14.14 -2.04
C SER A 247 21.90 13.70 -1.80
N GLU A 248 22.19 12.61 -1.08
CA GLU A 248 23.57 12.25 -0.72
C GLU A 248 24.38 11.53 -1.83
N PRO A 249 25.71 11.74 -1.94
CA PRO A 249 26.48 11.49 -3.16
C PRO A 249 26.68 10.03 -3.61
N THR A 250 26.35 9.02 -2.81
CA THR A 250 26.89 7.67 -3.04
C THR A 250 26.03 6.58 -2.38
N ARG A 251 24.81 6.34 -2.85
CA ARG A 251 24.00 5.21 -2.38
C ARG A 251 23.29 4.51 -3.54
N LEU A 252 23.43 3.18 -3.58
CA LEU A 252 22.58 2.27 -4.33
C LEU A 252 21.47 1.83 -3.37
N LEU A 253 20.24 1.89 -3.80
CA LEU A 253 19.05 1.52 -3.06
C LEU A 253 18.53 0.24 -3.65
N SER A 254 18.47 -0.81 -2.84
CA SER A 254 17.82 -2.06 -3.22
C SER A 254 16.58 -2.21 -2.36
N LEU A 255 15.39 -2.12 -2.95
CA LEU A 255 14.14 -2.40 -2.25
C LEU A 255 13.65 -3.78 -2.69
N ALA A 256 13.45 -4.68 -1.72
CA ALA A 256 12.76 -5.95 -1.92
C ALA A 256 11.26 -5.70 -1.81
#